data_AF-A0A6N3BEP4-F1
#
_entry.id   AF-A0A6N3BEP4-F1
#
_cell.length_a   1.000
_cell.length_b   1.000
_cell.length_c   1.000
_cell.angle_alpha   90.00
_cell.angle_beta   90.00
_cell.angle_gamma   90.00
#
_symmetry.space_group_name_H-M   'P 1'
#
loop_
_entity.id
_entity.type
_entity.pdbx_description
1 polymer ?
#
loop_
_entity_poly.entity_id
_entity_poly.type
_entity_poly.pdbx_seq_one_letter_code
_entity_poly.pdbx_strand_id
1 'polypeptide(L)'
;MNDYREVWETNKENREVSILETQFNKNISNEIPILDYRPLFYRFMVNSQLKHWNRDGFNFLLKKIYELEESLGKERFLRTLLNNFNLFTSMYEQLKDIEERINLMELFNGNEELRVKLFAVGIYNDLLNTAYSNGLKLIIKFYGEINNKNQDQKTLTPQIEYLKKRNYNIITDVSDSDIRNAISHGGIIYNGNSLKFQFTQGNISGNKEVSTYQFKTDIKEIFDIASSMCLSWIYYLQNNISFIDLHNSQYLSEESKIFIDRISLSTLLFECKRINSVVPLSNKDSRQYNLEFTHNNLSITERLYLGIESATKFVIQKKLQPGDYIHVSFESPKTVSSFFTIPTEHFINYSMGAINIEEIVDLNKKEMLMGEVNDENRSEIEDKFRSYLDINNEEYSIIEIEDISLEDVKRYSAVLIRNKKSTKFQLKEMIKKAIEHIISIENYGFTSHKVKHGDMPADIVYLTVYNQELRRRKKRELSPENDNFICYVQYDKNKKFPIRNNLVDPYLKKNREGNFEFNWNPNYKHQ
;
A
#
# COMPACT_ATOMS: atom_id res chain seq x y z
N MET A 1 21.97 27.10 0.68
CA MET A 1 20.51 26.88 0.57
C MET A 1 20.15 26.04 1.78
N ASN A 2 19.25 26.51 2.65
CA ASN A 2 18.78 25.68 3.78
C ASN A 2 18.12 24.43 3.21
N ASP A 3 18.31 23.25 3.83
CA ASP A 3 17.63 22.03 3.39
C ASP A 3 16.11 22.30 3.46
N TYR A 4 15.40 22.16 2.32
CA TYR A 4 13.97 22.43 2.25
C TYR A 4 13.19 21.64 3.30
N ARG A 5 13.68 20.44 3.68
CA ARG A 5 13.07 19.62 4.72
C ARG A 5 13.18 20.26 6.09
N GLU A 6 14.33 20.85 6.44
CA GLU A 6 14.49 21.54 7.72
C GLU A 6 13.58 22.76 7.80
N VAL A 7 13.48 23.52 6.71
CA VAL A 7 12.54 24.66 6.59
C VAL A 7 11.10 24.18 6.70
N TRP A 8 10.75 23.08 6.04
CA TRP A 8 9.41 22.51 6.07
C TRP A 8 9.05 21.99 7.46
N GLU A 9 9.91 21.19 8.07
CA GLU A 9 9.72 20.64 9.41
C GLU A 9 9.54 21.76 10.44
N THR A 10 10.33 22.83 10.35
CA THR A 10 10.26 23.96 11.28
C THR A 10 8.97 24.76 11.14
N ASN A 11 8.44 24.92 9.92
CA ASN A 11 7.31 25.81 9.65
C ASN A 11 5.95 25.09 9.55
N LYS A 12 5.94 23.82 9.17
CA LYS A 12 4.75 23.05 8.80
C LYS A 12 4.58 21.76 9.60
N GLU A 13 5.65 21.19 10.14
CA GLU A 13 5.63 19.96 10.94
C GLU A 13 6.23 20.16 12.35
N ASN A 14 6.24 21.40 12.87
CA ASN A 14 6.91 21.74 14.13
C ASN A 14 6.34 20.95 15.32
N ARG A 15 5.04 20.69 15.28
CA ARG A 15 4.35 19.87 16.28
C ARG A 15 4.88 18.44 16.25
N GLU A 16 5.03 17.87 15.07
CA GLU A 16 5.49 16.51 14.84
C GLU A 16 6.96 16.35 15.24
N VAL A 17 7.80 17.35 14.95
CA VAL A 17 9.19 17.44 15.45
C VAL A 17 9.20 17.46 16.98
N SER A 18 8.37 18.30 17.61
CA SER A 18 8.29 18.38 19.08
C SER A 18 7.85 17.06 19.71
N ILE A 19 6.90 16.35 19.08
CA ILE A 19 6.46 15.02 19.50
C ILE A 19 7.60 14.01 19.34
N LEU A 20 8.29 14.00 18.20
CA LEU A 20 9.45 13.15 17.94
C LEU A 20 10.49 13.33 19.03
N GLU A 21 10.95 14.56 19.27
CA GLU A 21 11.98 14.88 20.26
C GLU A 21 11.55 14.45 21.66
N THR A 22 10.31 14.75 22.05
CA THR A 22 9.79 14.36 23.37
C THR A 22 9.77 12.84 23.56
N GLN A 23 9.28 12.09 22.58
CA GLN A 23 9.21 10.63 22.67
C GLN A 23 10.60 9.99 22.54
N PHE A 24 11.47 10.53 21.71
CA PHE A 24 12.83 10.05 21.55
C PHE A 24 13.64 10.24 22.85
N ASN A 25 13.56 11.42 23.47
CA ASN A 25 14.17 11.72 24.77
C ASN A 25 13.67 10.81 25.89
N LYS A 26 12.35 10.55 25.90
CA LYS A 26 11.74 9.71 26.92
C LYS A 26 12.12 8.24 26.81
N ASN A 27 12.27 7.72 25.58
CA ASN A 27 12.33 6.28 25.34
C ASN A 27 13.69 5.77 24.88
N ILE A 28 14.56 6.62 24.32
CA ILE A 28 15.83 6.21 23.67
C ILE A 28 17.03 6.97 24.25
N SER A 29 17.14 8.27 23.98
CA SER A 29 18.32 9.09 24.30
C SER A 29 17.94 10.56 24.33
N ASN A 30 18.65 11.38 25.12
CA ASN A 30 18.44 12.83 25.23
C ASN A 30 18.94 13.64 24.01
N GLU A 31 19.39 12.96 22.96
CA GLU A 31 19.90 13.58 21.73
C GLU A 31 18.78 13.77 20.69
N ILE A 32 18.90 14.80 19.85
CA ILE A 32 17.94 15.04 18.78
C ILE A 32 18.30 14.14 17.59
N PRO A 33 17.35 13.38 17.02
CA PRO A 33 17.61 12.61 15.82
C PRO A 33 18.07 13.51 14.66
N ILE A 34 19.14 13.08 14.00
CA ILE A 34 19.67 13.76 12.80
C ILE A 34 18.56 13.84 11.74
N LEU A 35 18.46 14.99 11.05
CA LEU A 35 17.41 15.30 10.07
C LEU A 35 17.08 14.12 9.14
N ASP A 36 18.09 13.48 8.55
CA ASP A 36 17.90 12.36 7.61
C ASP A 36 17.31 11.10 8.25
N TYR A 37 17.48 10.88 9.55
CA TYR A 37 16.93 9.73 10.26
C TYR A 37 15.58 10.03 10.91
N ARG A 38 15.16 11.31 10.99
CA ARG A 38 13.89 11.70 11.61
C ARG A 38 12.67 11.00 11.02
N PRO A 39 12.51 10.83 9.69
CA PRO A 39 11.36 10.11 9.14
C PRO A 39 11.27 8.66 9.64
N LEU A 40 12.42 8.00 9.85
CA LEU A 40 12.47 6.65 10.38
C LEU A 40 12.03 6.61 11.85
N PHE A 41 12.62 7.45 12.70
CA PHE A 41 12.28 7.47 14.12
C PHE A 41 10.85 7.94 14.39
N TYR A 42 10.36 8.93 13.65
CA TYR A 42 9.01 9.46 13.81
C TYR A 42 7.95 8.36 13.72
N ARG A 43 8.14 7.41 12.79
CA ARG A 43 7.26 6.25 12.68
C ARG A 43 7.26 5.40 13.96
N PHE A 44 8.43 5.09 14.52
CA PHE A 44 8.54 4.32 15.78
C PHE A 44 8.12 5.11 17.04
N MET A 45 7.83 6.40 16.93
CA MET A 45 7.39 7.23 18.06
C MET A 45 5.90 7.54 18.03
N VAL A 46 5.28 7.60 16.84
CA VAL A 46 3.92 8.13 16.69
C VAL A 46 2.94 7.16 16.03
N ASN A 47 3.42 6.26 15.18
CA ASN A 47 2.56 5.30 14.46
C ASN A 47 1.74 4.42 15.43
N SER A 48 0.52 4.07 15.04
CA SER A 48 -0.44 3.33 15.88
C SER A 48 0.10 1.99 16.38
N GLN A 49 0.86 1.26 15.58
CA GLN A 49 1.42 -0.04 15.95
C GLN A 49 2.90 0.07 16.30
N LEU A 50 3.72 0.69 15.44
CA LEU A 50 5.19 0.69 15.59
C LEU A 50 5.69 1.39 16.85
N LYS A 51 4.88 2.23 17.50
CA LYS A 51 5.23 2.85 18.80
C LYS A 51 5.28 1.87 19.97
N HIS A 52 4.78 0.65 19.81
CA HIS A 52 4.68 -0.37 20.86
C HIS A 52 5.88 -1.33 20.91
N TRP A 53 7.00 -0.98 20.27
CA TRP A 53 8.22 -1.80 20.23
C TRP A 53 8.71 -2.27 21.62
N ASN A 54 9.29 -3.47 21.65
CA ASN A 54 9.75 -4.10 22.88
C ASN A 54 11.06 -3.48 23.40
N ARG A 55 11.03 -2.84 24.57
CA ARG A 55 12.19 -2.14 25.16
C ARG A 55 13.34 -3.07 25.54
N ASP A 56 13.03 -4.23 26.11
CA ASP A 56 14.06 -5.19 26.52
C ASP A 56 14.77 -5.77 25.31
N GLY A 57 14.02 -6.08 24.25
CA GLY A 57 14.51 -6.52 22.94
C GLY A 57 15.40 -5.46 22.29
N PHE A 58 15.00 -4.18 22.33
CA PHE A 58 15.81 -3.07 21.83
C PHE A 58 17.16 -2.97 22.58
N ASN A 59 17.12 -2.87 23.90
CA ASN A 59 18.34 -2.74 24.72
C ASN A 59 19.26 -3.96 24.56
N PHE A 60 18.67 -5.16 24.55
CA PHE A 60 19.39 -6.41 24.34
C PHE A 60 20.09 -6.43 22.98
N LEU A 61 19.37 -6.14 21.90
CA LEU A 61 19.94 -6.21 20.57
C LEU A 61 20.98 -5.11 20.36
N LEU A 62 20.73 -3.89 20.84
CA LEU A 62 21.71 -2.81 20.75
C LEU A 62 23.04 -3.18 21.42
N LYS A 63 22.97 -3.78 22.63
CA LYS A 63 24.16 -4.33 23.29
C LYS A 63 24.86 -5.39 22.41
N LYS A 64 24.11 -6.33 21.84
CA LYS A 64 24.65 -7.36 20.96
C LYS A 64 25.29 -6.79 19.69
N ILE A 65 24.73 -5.73 19.12
CA ILE A 65 25.28 -5.01 17.97
C ILE A 65 26.68 -4.47 18.31
N TYR A 66 26.84 -3.79 19.44
CA TYR A 66 28.15 -3.30 19.88
C TYR A 66 29.14 -4.43 20.21
N GLU A 67 28.69 -5.54 20.80
CA GLU A 67 29.54 -6.74 21.01
C GLU A 67 30.04 -7.33 19.67
N LEU A 68 29.19 -7.33 18.63
CA LEU A 68 29.57 -7.77 17.28
C LEU A 68 30.58 -6.80 16.63
N GLU A 69 30.40 -5.48 16.82
CA GLU A 69 31.36 -4.48 16.35
C GLU A 69 32.73 -4.65 17.03
N GLU A 70 32.75 -4.79 18.36
CA GLU A 70 33.97 -5.01 19.13
C GLU A 70 34.72 -6.27 18.64
N SER A 71 33.98 -7.34 18.35
CA SER A 71 34.55 -8.61 17.86
C SER A 71 35.15 -8.53 16.45
N LEU A 72 34.62 -7.67 15.58
CA LEU A 72 35.01 -7.57 14.17
C LEU A 72 35.93 -6.39 13.87
N GLY A 73 35.90 -5.36 14.70
CA GLY A 73 36.39 -4.02 14.39
C GLY A 73 35.42 -3.23 13.51
N LYS A 74 35.35 -1.91 13.72
CA LYS A 74 34.39 -0.99 13.08
C LYS A 74 34.34 -1.09 11.56
N GLU A 75 35.50 -1.13 10.89
CA GLU A 75 35.56 -1.17 9.42
C GLU A 75 34.93 -2.46 8.86
N ARG A 76 35.32 -3.62 9.38
CA ARG A 76 34.78 -4.90 8.95
C ARG A 76 33.31 -5.03 9.32
N PHE A 77 32.91 -4.55 10.49
CA PHE A 77 31.52 -4.51 10.92
C PHE A 77 30.65 -3.70 9.94
N LEU A 78 31.02 -2.46 9.65
CA LEU A 78 30.28 -1.59 8.73
C LEU A 78 30.23 -2.18 7.33
N ARG A 79 31.35 -2.73 6.83
CA ARG A 79 31.38 -3.41 5.53
C ARG A 79 30.39 -4.58 5.48
N THR A 80 30.31 -5.39 6.53
CA THR A 80 29.36 -6.50 6.64
C THR A 80 27.92 -6.01 6.67
N LEU A 81 27.63 -4.97 7.46
CA LEU A 81 26.31 -4.36 7.55
C LEU A 81 25.85 -3.85 6.17
N LEU A 82 26.70 -3.07 5.50
CA LEU A 82 26.38 -2.43 4.22
C LEU A 82 26.22 -3.45 3.08
N ASN A 83 27.07 -4.49 3.03
CA ASN A 83 26.93 -5.58 2.05
C ASN A 83 25.62 -6.39 2.23
N ASN A 84 25.01 -6.36 3.41
CA ASN A 84 23.79 -7.08 3.74
C ASN A 84 22.62 -6.14 4.08
N PHE A 85 22.73 -4.86 3.68
CA PHE A 85 21.77 -3.82 4.04
C PHE A 85 20.36 -4.10 3.47
N ASN A 86 20.28 -4.87 2.38
CA ASN A 86 19.02 -5.33 1.81
C ASN A 86 18.16 -6.11 2.83
N LEU A 87 18.77 -6.85 3.77
CA LEU A 87 18.04 -7.52 4.86
C LEU A 87 17.40 -6.51 5.82
N PHE A 88 18.12 -5.44 6.16
CA PHE A 88 17.59 -4.35 6.98
C PHE A 88 16.46 -3.61 6.26
N THR A 89 16.66 -3.22 5.00
CA THR A 89 15.62 -2.53 4.21
C THR A 89 14.36 -3.38 4.07
N SER A 90 14.53 -4.67 3.77
CA SER A 90 13.41 -5.60 3.67
C SER A 90 12.70 -5.79 5.00
N MET A 91 13.43 -5.84 6.12
CA MET A 91 12.81 -5.87 7.45
C MET A 91 11.95 -4.63 7.71
N TYR A 92 12.45 -3.43 7.42
CA TYR A 92 11.72 -2.19 7.62
C TYR A 92 10.47 -2.07 6.74
N GLU A 93 10.58 -2.34 5.43
CA GLU A 93 9.44 -2.25 4.52
C GLU A 93 8.36 -3.28 4.85
N GLN A 94 8.75 -4.51 5.20
CA GLN A 94 7.79 -5.55 5.56
C GLN A 94 7.08 -5.23 6.88
N LEU A 95 7.75 -4.58 7.85
CA LEU A 95 7.08 -4.08 9.05
C LEU A 95 6.00 -3.05 8.72
N LYS A 96 6.24 -2.16 7.75
CA LYS A 96 5.22 -1.20 7.29
C LYS A 96 4.02 -1.89 6.65
N ASP A 97 4.26 -2.86 5.77
CA ASP A 97 3.18 -3.61 5.11
C ASP A 97 2.34 -4.41 6.14
N ILE A 98 3.00 -4.98 7.14
CA ILE A 98 2.33 -5.71 8.22
C ILE A 98 1.54 -4.77 9.13
N GLU A 99 2.11 -3.60 9.45
CA GLU A 99 1.45 -2.56 10.23
C GLU A 99 0.13 -2.10 9.60
N GLU A 100 0.11 -1.87 8.29
CA GLU A 100 -1.11 -1.53 7.55
C GLU A 100 -2.17 -2.63 7.69
N ARG A 101 -1.76 -3.90 7.57
CA ARG A 101 -2.67 -5.05 7.72
C ARG A 101 -3.20 -5.23 9.14
N ILE A 102 -2.39 -4.94 10.15
CA ILE A 102 -2.85 -4.93 11.55
C ILE A 102 -3.90 -3.81 11.72
N ASN A 103 -3.67 -2.62 11.20
CA ASN A 103 -4.67 -1.54 11.27
C ASN A 103 -5.97 -1.93 10.55
N LEU A 104 -5.90 -2.55 9.37
CA LEU A 104 -7.09 -3.07 8.66
C LEU A 104 -7.83 -4.13 9.48
N MET A 105 -7.10 -5.02 10.16
CA MET A 105 -7.68 -6.03 11.04
C MET A 105 -8.41 -5.39 12.24
N GLU A 106 -7.84 -4.33 12.83
CA GLU A 106 -8.45 -3.61 13.96
C GLU A 106 -9.68 -2.78 13.53
N LEU A 107 -9.70 -2.25 12.30
CA LEU A 107 -10.86 -1.56 11.73
C LEU A 107 -11.99 -2.51 11.29
N PHE A 108 -11.71 -3.80 11.15
CA PHE A 108 -12.68 -4.77 10.65
C PHE A 108 -13.76 -5.11 11.69
N ASN A 109 -15.00 -4.69 11.44
CA ASN A 109 -16.14 -4.87 12.34
C ASN A 109 -16.92 -6.20 12.15
N GLY A 110 -16.42 -7.13 11.32
CA GLY A 110 -17.04 -8.46 11.18
C GLY A 110 -16.76 -9.37 12.38
N ASN A 111 -17.30 -10.60 12.33
CA ASN A 111 -17.10 -11.58 13.41
C ASN A 111 -15.62 -12.02 13.57
N GLU A 112 -15.25 -12.46 14.78
CA GLU A 112 -13.86 -12.82 15.12
C GLU A 112 -13.30 -13.94 14.25
N GLU A 113 -14.11 -14.96 13.95
CA GLU A 113 -13.66 -16.08 13.12
C GLU A 113 -13.23 -15.60 11.73
N LEU A 114 -14.05 -14.74 11.10
CA LEU A 114 -13.75 -14.15 9.81
C LEU A 114 -12.56 -13.19 9.88
N ARG A 115 -12.47 -12.37 10.95
CA ARG A 115 -11.31 -11.49 11.18
C ARG A 115 -10.00 -12.28 11.20
N VAL A 116 -9.98 -13.40 11.92
CA VAL A 116 -8.79 -14.24 12.05
C VAL A 116 -8.45 -14.98 10.75
N LYS A 117 -9.47 -15.45 10.02
CA LYS A 117 -9.32 -16.06 8.69
C LYS A 117 -8.74 -15.10 7.66
N LEU A 118 -9.24 -13.86 7.62
CA LEU A 118 -8.84 -12.86 6.64
C LEU A 118 -7.47 -12.24 6.93
N PHE A 119 -7.17 -12.01 8.22
CA PHE A 119 -6.02 -11.21 8.61
C PHE A 119 -5.00 -11.98 9.44
N ALA A 120 -5.38 -12.43 10.65
CA ALA A 120 -4.43 -12.82 11.69
C ALA A 120 -3.48 -13.95 11.27
N VAL A 121 -3.99 -15.01 10.65
CA VAL A 121 -3.15 -16.15 10.21
C VAL A 121 -2.12 -15.70 9.16
N GLY A 122 -2.56 -14.91 8.18
CA GLY A 122 -1.67 -14.36 7.16
C GLY A 122 -0.63 -13.41 7.76
N ILE A 123 -1.04 -12.52 8.66
CA ILE A 123 -0.15 -11.59 9.35
C ILE A 123 0.92 -12.35 10.14
N TYR A 124 0.53 -13.35 10.94
CA TYR A 124 1.47 -14.17 11.73
C TYR A 124 2.52 -14.83 10.83
N ASN A 125 2.07 -15.46 9.74
CA ASN A 125 2.96 -16.13 8.80
C ASN A 125 3.93 -15.18 8.12
N ASP A 126 3.42 -14.06 7.61
CA ASP A 126 4.23 -13.11 6.85
C ASP A 126 5.23 -12.41 7.77
N LEU A 127 4.80 -12.00 8.97
CA LEU A 127 5.67 -11.40 9.98
C LEU A 127 6.88 -12.27 10.32
N LEU A 128 6.65 -13.56 10.58
CA LEU A 128 7.72 -14.49 10.90
C LEU A 128 8.67 -14.74 9.73
N ASN A 129 8.13 -14.92 8.52
CA ASN A 129 8.92 -15.31 7.34
C ASN A 129 9.58 -14.12 6.63
N THR A 130 9.16 -12.89 6.92
CA THR A 130 9.67 -11.67 6.28
C THR A 130 10.48 -10.84 7.28
N ALA A 131 9.86 -9.87 7.95
CA ALA A 131 10.53 -8.89 8.81
C ALA A 131 11.38 -9.55 9.90
N TYR A 132 10.79 -10.46 10.68
CA TYR A 132 11.48 -11.15 11.76
C TYR A 132 12.65 -12.01 11.23
N SER A 133 12.41 -12.86 10.23
CA SER A 133 13.46 -13.69 9.61
C SER A 133 14.61 -12.86 9.04
N ASN A 134 14.33 -11.73 8.38
CA ASN A 134 15.37 -10.87 7.83
C ASN A 134 16.24 -10.23 8.92
N GLY A 135 15.63 -9.83 10.04
CA GLY A 135 16.37 -9.39 11.22
C GLY A 135 17.31 -10.46 11.78
N LEU A 136 16.84 -11.71 11.90
CA LEU A 136 17.69 -12.83 12.35
C LEU A 136 18.81 -13.13 11.36
N LYS A 137 18.51 -13.17 10.05
CA LYS A 137 19.50 -13.39 8.99
C LYS A 137 20.61 -12.34 9.05
N LEU A 138 20.27 -11.07 9.27
CA LEU A 138 21.26 -9.99 9.35
C LEU A 138 22.25 -10.24 10.50
N ILE A 139 21.77 -10.63 11.68
CA ILE A 139 22.64 -11.00 12.82
C ILE A 139 23.55 -12.18 12.46
N ILE A 140 23.00 -13.20 11.78
CA ILE A 140 23.76 -14.40 11.37
C ILE A 140 24.90 -14.05 10.41
N LYS A 141 24.74 -13.02 9.54
CA LYS A 141 25.81 -12.57 8.63
C LYS A 141 27.08 -12.14 9.39
N PHE A 142 26.94 -11.46 10.51
CA PHE A 142 28.09 -11.09 11.35
C PHE A 142 28.79 -12.30 11.94
N TYR A 143 28.05 -13.33 12.38
CA TYR A 143 28.68 -14.57 12.82
C TYR A 143 29.35 -15.35 11.68
N GLY A 144 28.90 -15.19 10.44
CA GLY A 144 29.61 -15.70 9.27
C GLY A 144 30.99 -15.11 9.13
N GLU A 145 31.10 -13.81 9.34
CA GLU A 145 32.37 -13.07 9.30
C GLU A 145 33.27 -13.39 10.50
N ILE A 146 32.72 -13.43 11.73
CA ILE A 146 33.49 -13.78 12.94
C ILE A 146 34.12 -15.17 12.79
N ASN A 147 33.35 -16.13 12.26
CA ASN A 147 33.82 -17.51 12.11
C ASN A 147 34.54 -17.78 10.79
N ASN A 148 34.68 -16.77 9.91
CA ASN A 148 35.22 -16.90 8.56
C ASN A 148 34.61 -18.08 7.75
N LYS A 149 33.31 -18.30 7.89
CA LYS A 149 32.58 -19.39 7.23
C LYS A 149 31.13 -18.98 7.00
N ASN A 150 30.53 -19.39 5.88
CA ASN A 150 29.10 -19.15 5.65
C ASN A 150 28.24 -19.86 6.73
N GLN A 151 27.40 -19.09 7.43
CA GLN A 151 26.49 -19.54 8.48
C GLN A 151 25.01 -19.40 8.08
N ASP A 152 24.73 -19.11 6.81
CA ASP A 152 23.37 -18.89 6.31
C ASP A 152 22.47 -20.09 6.58
N GLN A 153 21.26 -19.79 7.05
CA GLN A 153 20.25 -20.77 7.42
C GLN A 153 19.05 -20.64 6.48
N LYS A 154 18.68 -21.74 5.82
CA LYS A 154 17.65 -21.75 4.76
C LYS A 154 16.24 -21.43 5.26
N THR A 155 15.89 -21.90 6.45
CA THR A 155 14.53 -21.77 7.01
C THR A 155 14.56 -21.08 8.37
N LEU A 156 13.39 -20.66 8.87
CA LEU A 156 13.28 -19.91 10.13
C LEU A 156 13.69 -20.74 11.36
N THR A 157 13.34 -22.04 11.42
CA THR A 157 13.69 -22.88 12.59
C THR A 157 15.20 -22.96 12.82
N PRO A 158 16.03 -23.28 11.82
CA PRO A 158 17.48 -23.26 11.99
C PRO A 158 18.05 -21.87 12.32
N GLN A 159 17.45 -20.77 11.83
CA GLN A 159 17.86 -19.40 12.21
C GLN A 159 17.67 -19.17 13.72
N ILE A 160 16.48 -19.52 14.23
CA ILE A 160 16.13 -19.43 15.65
C ILE A 160 17.08 -20.29 16.49
N GLU A 161 17.24 -21.56 16.15
CA GLU A 161 18.12 -22.48 16.89
C GLU A 161 19.59 -22.04 16.89
N TYR A 162 20.07 -21.51 15.76
CA TYR A 162 21.44 -21.00 15.63
C TYR A 162 21.72 -19.84 16.59
N LEU A 163 20.76 -18.92 16.72
CA LEU A 163 20.87 -17.75 17.58
C LEU A 163 20.57 -18.07 19.06
N LYS A 164 19.67 -19.02 19.35
CA LYS A 164 19.47 -19.53 20.72
C LYS A 164 20.76 -20.08 21.34
N LYS A 165 21.55 -20.84 20.56
CA LYS A 165 22.88 -21.33 20.97
C LYS A 165 23.90 -20.22 21.28
N ARG A 166 23.58 -18.97 20.94
CA ARG A 166 24.40 -17.77 21.16
C ARG A 166 23.73 -16.78 22.12
N ASN A 167 22.78 -17.25 22.93
CA ASN A 167 22.08 -16.49 23.97
C ASN A 167 21.21 -15.34 23.42
N TYR A 168 20.56 -15.52 22.26
CA TYR A 168 19.57 -14.59 21.72
C TYR A 168 18.12 -14.93 22.11
N ASN A 169 17.93 -15.59 23.25
CA ASN A 169 16.62 -16.04 23.75
C ASN A 169 15.56 -14.94 23.76
N ILE A 170 15.90 -13.73 24.20
CA ILE A 170 14.99 -12.57 24.29
C ILE A 170 14.28 -12.29 22.96
N ILE A 171 14.97 -12.44 21.83
CA ILE A 171 14.40 -12.20 20.50
C ILE A 171 14.01 -13.49 19.77
N THR A 172 14.31 -14.68 20.31
CA THR A 172 14.05 -15.97 19.64
C THR A 172 12.98 -16.82 20.31
N ASP A 173 12.62 -16.53 21.55
CA ASP A 173 11.57 -17.20 22.33
C ASP A 173 10.19 -16.51 22.17
N VAL A 174 9.92 -15.96 20.98
CA VAL A 174 8.70 -15.19 20.67
C VAL A 174 7.75 -15.91 19.70
N SER A 175 8.25 -16.93 18.99
CA SER A 175 7.48 -17.67 17.99
C SER A 175 7.24 -19.11 18.42
N ASP A 176 6.00 -19.57 18.32
CA ASP A 176 5.65 -20.96 18.60
C ASP A 176 5.90 -21.85 17.36
N SER A 177 6.72 -22.89 17.54
CA SER A 177 7.11 -23.80 16.46
C SER A 177 5.95 -24.65 15.94
N ASP A 178 5.01 -25.02 16.82
CA ASP A 178 3.90 -25.91 16.51
C ASP A 178 2.84 -25.17 15.70
N ILE A 179 2.54 -23.93 16.12
CA ILE A 179 1.65 -23.03 15.39
C ILE A 179 2.21 -22.75 13.99
N ARG A 180 3.51 -22.42 13.88
CA ARG A 180 4.13 -22.18 12.56
C ARG A 180 4.04 -23.42 11.66
N ASN A 181 4.36 -24.59 12.18
CA ASN A 181 4.32 -25.85 11.42
C ASN A 181 2.89 -26.14 10.93
N ALA A 182 1.88 -25.95 11.80
CA ALA A 182 0.49 -26.11 11.42
C ALA A 182 0.09 -25.14 10.29
N ILE A 183 0.43 -23.86 10.40
CA ILE A 183 0.11 -22.85 9.37
C ILE A 183 0.77 -23.20 8.03
N SER A 184 2.04 -23.60 8.07
CA SER A 184 2.82 -23.92 6.85
C SER A 184 2.26 -25.12 6.08
N HIS A 185 1.53 -26.00 6.76
CA HIS A 185 0.91 -27.19 6.17
C HIS A 185 -0.62 -27.12 6.09
N GLY A 186 -1.22 -25.95 6.34
CA GLY A 186 -2.68 -25.75 6.25
C GLY A 186 -3.48 -26.45 7.37
N GLY A 187 -2.84 -26.87 8.46
CA GLY A 187 -3.44 -27.57 9.58
C GLY A 187 -4.18 -26.65 10.57
N ILE A 188 -5.02 -25.73 10.08
CA ILE A 188 -5.73 -24.76 10.92
C ILE A 188 -7.23 -25.04 10.87
N ILE A 189 -7.84 -25.22 12.03
CA ILE A 189 -9.29 -25.35 12.20
C ILE A 189 -9.78 -24.17 13.03
N TYR A 190 -10.82 -23.50 12.51
CA TYR A 190 -11.42 -22.31 13.12
C TYR A 190 -12.70 -22.71 13.86
N ASN A 191 -12.79 -22.37 15.14
CA ASN A 191 -13.90 -22.73 16.01
C ASN A 191 -14.45 -21.48 16.72
N GLY A 192 -15.04 -20.55 15.97
CA GLY A 192 -15.57 -19.29 16.53
C GLY A 192 -14.47 -18.46 17.22
N ASN A 193 -14.35 -18.64 18.55
CA ASN A 193 -13.42 -17.90 19.40
C ASN A 193 -12.08 -18.64 19.68
N SER A 194 -11.88 -19.86 19.18
CA SER A 194 -10.61 -20.58 19.27
C SER A 194 -10.08 -21.06 17.92
N LEU A 195 -8.78 -21.32 17.88
CA LEU A 195 -8.03 -21.88 16.77
C LEU A 195 -7.39 -23.18 17.21
N LYS A 196 -7.61 -24.24 16.43
CA LYS A 196 -6.94 -25.53 16.63
C LYS A 196 -5.90 -25.73 15.53
N PHE A 197 -4.65 -25.79 15.95
CA PHE A 197 -3.48 -26.04 15.11
C PHE A 197 -3.13 -27.52 15.15
N GLN A 198 -3.16 -28.18 13.99
CA GLN A 198 -2.74 -29.57 13.80
C GLN A 198 -1.36 -29.58 13.15
N PHE A 199 -0.42 -30.25 13.78
CA PHE A 199 0.97 -30.29 13.33
C PHE A 199 1.55 -31.69 13.51
N THR A 200 2.63 -31.96 12.80
CA THR A 200 3.38 -33.21 12.93
C THR A 200 4.81 -32.87 13.30
N GLN A 201 5.31 -33.44 14.40
CA GLN A 201 6.73 -33.43 14.75
C GLN A 201 7.29 -34.83 14.54
N GLY A 202 8.10 -35.03 13.50
CA GLY A 202 8.55 -36.36 13.09
C GLY A 202 7.38 -37.25 12.68
N ASN A 203 7.16 -38.34 13.41
CA ASN A 203 6.02 -39.26 13.19
C ASN A 203 4.85 -39.04 14.16
N ILE A 204 4.94 -38.05 15.05
CA ILE A 204 3.91 -37.79 16.08
C ILE A 204 3.03 -36.64 15.62
N SER A 205 1.73 -36.90 15.52
CA SER A 205 0.73 -35.85 15.32
C SER A 205 0.40 -35.20 16.66
N GLY A 206 0.38 -33.88 16.66
CA GLY A 206 0.03 -33.05 17.81
C GLY A 206 -1.13 -32.12 17.44
N ASN A 207 -1.82 -31.63 18.47
CA ASN A 207 -2.72 -30.51 18.31
C ASN A 207 -2.49 -29.50 19.44
N LYS A 208 -2.71 -28.23 19.12
CA LYS A 208 -2.65 -27.12 20.06
C LYS A 208 -3.86 -26.22 19.83
N GLU A 209 -4.57 -25.90 20.89
CA GLU A 209 -5.70 -24.99 20.85
C GLU A 209 -5.34 -23.67 21.53
N VAL A 210 -5.62 -22.56 20.86
CA VAL A 210 -5.33 -21.20 21.32
C VAL A 210 -6.57 -20.34 21.09
N SER A 211 -6.88 -19.42 22.01
CA SER A 211 -7.97 -18.48 21.78
C SER A 211 -7.61 -17.48 20.68
N THR A 212 -8.59 -17.01 19.94
CA THR A 212 -8.41 -15.96 18.92
C THR A 212 -7.80 -14.69 19.51
N TYR A 213 -8.17 -14.34 20.75
CA TYR A 213 -7.59 -13.23 21.50
C TYR A 213 -6.09 -13.42 21.78
N GLN A 214 -5.71 -14.60 22.29
CA GLN A 214 -4.31 -14.89 22.57
C GLN A 214 -3.49 -14.89 21.28
N PHE A 215 -3.99 -15.50 20.21
CA PHE A 215 -3.28 -15.53 18.93
C PHE A 215 -3.03 -14.13 18.34
N LYS A 216 -4.00 -13.21 18.46
CA LYS A 216 -3.79 -11.78 18.09
C LYS A 216 -2.77 -11.09 18.99
N THR A 217 -2.69 -11.46 20.26
CA THR A 217 -1.68 -10.95 21.19
C THR A 217 -0.29 -11.45 20.81
N ASP A 218 -0.15 -12.74 20.50
CA ASP A 218 1.12 -13.34 20.05
C ASP A 218 1.65 -12.63 18.78
N ILE A 219 0.76 -12.27 17.85
CA ILE A 219 1.12 -11.47 16.66
C ILE A 219 1.72 -10.13 17.06
N LYS A 220 1.10 -9.42 18.00
CA LYS A 220 1.57 -8.10 18.46
C LYS A 220 2.92 -8.23 19.17
N GLU A 221 3.10 -9.23 20.01
CA GLU A 221 4.39 -9.47 20.68
C GLU A 221 5.53 -9.75 19.70
N ILE A 222 5.30 -10.59 18.68
CA ILE A 222 6.29 -10.83 17.62
C ILE A 222 6.55 -9.53 16.84
N PHE A 223 5.52 -8.74 16.58
CA PHE A 223 5.62 -7.48 15.84
C PHE A 223 6.45 -6.46 16.62
N ASP A 224 6.22 -6.33 17.93
CA ASP A 224 6.95 -5.43 18.81
C ASP A 224 8.42 -5.82 18.94
N ILE A 225 8.72 -7.12 18.94
CA ILE A 225 10.09 -7.64 18.92
C ILE A 225 10.78 -7.35 17.59
N ALA A 226 10.16 -7.66 16.45
CA ALA A 226 10.72 -7.34 15.13
C ALA A 226 10.92 -5.82 14.95
N SER A 227 9.99 -5.02 15.47
CA SER A 227 10.09 -3.55 15.52
C SER A 227 11.28 -3.09 16.36
N SER A 228 11.49 -3.68 17.54
CA SER A 228 12.66 -3.39 18.39
C SER A 228 13.97 -3.76 17.69
N MET A 229 13.98 -4.85 16.91
CA MET A 229 15.15 -5.26 16.15
C MET A 229 15.50 -4.20 15.10
N CYS A 230 14.51 -3.76 14.33
CA CYS A 230 14.68 -2.72 13.32
C CYS A 230 15.14 -1.39 13.94
N LEU A 231 14.49 -0.95 15.01
CA LEU A 231 14.81 0.29 15.71
C LEU A 231 16.25 0.29 16.27
N SER A 232 16.74 -0.85 16.76
CA SER A 232 18.12 -0.98 17.24
C SER A 232 19.14 -0.72 16.13
N TRP A 233 18.88 -1.22 14.92
CA TRP A 233 19.74 -0.94 13.76
C TRP A 233 19.67 0.53 13.32
N ILE A 234 18.47 1.13 13.31
CA ILE A 234 18.32 2.57 13.00
C ILE A 234 19.10 3.42 14.01
N TYR A 235 18.98 3.11 15.30
CA TYR A 235 19.72 3.79 16.36
C TYR A 235 21.23 3.61 16.24
N TYR A 236 21.70 2.42 15.91
CA TYR A 236 23.12 2.20 15.65
C TYR A 236 23.61 3.01 14.45
N LEU A 237 22.86 3.01 13.34
CA LEU A 237 23.24 3.71 12.11
C LEU A 237 23.44 5.22 12.35
N GLN A 238 22.45 5.90 12.95
CA GLN A 238 22.55 7.35 13.15
C GLN A 238 23.78 7.77 13.97
N ASN A 239 24.24 6.91 14.89
CA ASN A 239 25.34 7.22 15.80
C ASN A 239 26.71 6.87 15.22
N ASN A 240 26.78 6.04 14.18
CA ASN A 240 28.03 5.44 13.72
C ASN A 240 28.36 5.66 12.24
N ILE A 241 27.38 6.03 11.41
CA ILE A 241 27.58 6.35 9.99
C ILE A 241 26.80 7.61 9.62
N SER A 242 27.46 8.57 8.98
CA SER A 242 26.76 9.74 8.46
C SER A 242 25.86 9.33 7.30
N PHE A 243 24.74 10.03 7.11
CA PHE A 243 23.83 9.72 6.01
C PHE A 243 24.49 9.92 4.63
N ILE A 244 25.45 10.87 4.53
CA ILE A 244 26.25 11.12 3.34
C ILE A 244 27.16 9.92 3.02
N ASP A 245 27.83 9.36 4.04
CA ASP A 245 28.69 8.17 3.86
C ASP A 245 27.86 6.93 3.49
N LEU A 246 26.68 6.80 4.11
CA LEU A 246 25.74 5.74 3.79
C LEU A 246 25.27 5.84 2.33
N HIS A 247 24.87 7.03 1.88
CA HIS A 247 24.41 7.29 0.52
C HIS A 247 25.49 7.01 -0.54
N ASN A 248 26.74 7.39 -0.26
CA ASN A 248 27.86 7.23 -1.19
C ASN A 248 28.55 5.85 -1.10
N SER A 249 28.08 4.95 -0.23
CA SER A 249 28.71 3.65 -0.03
C SER A 249 28.61 2.76 -1.28
N GLN A 250 29.77 2.29 -1.73
CA GLN A 250 29.88 1.30 -2.81
C GLN A 250 29.41 -0.10 -2.42
N TYR A 251 29.23 -0.37 -1.12
CA TYR A 251 28.83 -1.68 -0.61
C TYR A 251 27.32 -1.92 -0.66
N LEU A 252 26.52 -0.86 -0.82
CA LEU A 252 25.07 -0.97 -0.89
C LEU A 252 24.62 -1.54 -2.24
N SER A 253 23.62 -2.43 -2.20
CA SER A 253 22.88 -2.83 -3.39
C SER A 253 22.08 -1.65 -3.96
N GLU A 254 21.72 -1.71 -5.24
CA GLU A 254 20.88 -0.67 -5.88
C GLU A 254 19.53 -0.48 -5.16
N GLU A 255 18.90 -1.57 -4.74
CA GLU A 255 17.67 -1.52 -3.93
C GLU A 255 17.88 -0.78 -2.60
N SER A 256 19.03 -1.00 -1.95
CA SER A 256 19.37 -0.33 -0.70
C SER A 256 19.63 1.16 -0.93
N LYS A 257 20.28 1.54 -2.03
CA LYS A 257 20.47 2.95 -2.39
C LYS A 257 19.14 3.65 -2.64
N ILE A 258 18.21 3.00 -3.34
CA ILE A 258 16.85 3.52 -3.55
C ILE A 258 16.12 3.72 -2.21
N PHE A 259 16.28 2.80 -1.27
CA PHE A 259 15.74 2.96 0.08
C PHE A 259 16.28 4.22 0.78
N ILE A 260 17.59 4.47 0.70
CA ILE A 260 18.22 5.67 1.25
C ILE A 260 17.74 6.93 0.51
N ASP A 261 17.64 6.90 -0.81
CA ASP A 261 17.10 8.02 -1.60
C ASP A 261 15.69 8.38 -1.13
N ARG A 262 14.80 7.39 -0.93
CA ARG A 262 13.44 7.61 -0.42
C ARG A 262 13.43 8.33 0.92
N ILE A 263 14.25 7.89 1.87
CA ILE A 263 14.37 8.56 3.17
C ILE A 263 14.86 10.00 2.99
N SER A 264 15.84 10.21 2.12
CA SER A 264 16.44 11.53 1.88
C SER A 264 15.46 12.55 1.26
N LEU A 265 14.41 12.06 0.60
CA LEU A 265 13.34 12.85 0.00
C LEU A 265 12.11 12.99 0.91
N SER A 266 12.09 12.31 2.06
CA SER A 266 10.95 12.32 2.98
C SER A 266 11.11 13.35 4.08
N THR A 267 9.98 13.90 4.55
CA THR A 267 9.83 14.61 5.83
C THR A 267 9.08 13.72 6.83
N LEU A 268 8.53 14.26 7.92
CA LEU A 268 7.75 13.49 8.89
C LEU A 268 6.38 13.09 8.36
N LEU A 269 5.71 13.97 7.60
CA LEU A 269 4.34 13.77 7.08
C LEU A 269 4.26 13.70 5.55
N PHE A 270 5.39 13.77 4.85
CA PHE A 270 5.51 13.62 3.41
C PHE A 270 6.55 12.54 3.10
N GLU A 271 6.10 11.33 2.77
CA GLU A 271 6.95 10.15 2.59
C GLU A 271 7.11 9.81 1.11
N CYS A 272 8.35 9.65 0.65
CA CYS A 272 8.65 9.04 -0.65
C CYS A 272 8.50 7.53 -0.54
N LYS A 273 7.39 6.99 -1.03
CA LYS A 273 7.06 5.56 -0.95
C LYS A 273 7.83 4.75 -1.99
N ARG A 274 8.04 5.30 -3.19
CA ARG A 274 8.68 4.57 -4.28
C ARG A 274 9.45 5.49 -5.21
N ILE A 275 10.57 4.96 -5.71
CA ILE A 275 11.35 5.54 -6.79
C ILE A 275 11.53 4.45 -7.84
N ASN A 276 11.18 4.74 -9.09
CA ASN A 276 11.47 3.85 -10.21
C ASN A 276 11.74 4.65 -11.48
N SER A 277 12.18 3.97 -12.55
CA SER A 277 12.44 4.63 -13.83
C SER A 277 11.88 3.79 -14.97
N VAL A 278 11.33 4.44 -15.99
CA VAL A 278 10.82 3.81 -17.20
C VAL A 278 11.34 4.53 -18.45
N VAL A 279 11.38 3.83 -19.57
CA VAL A 279 11.61 4.44 -20.89
C VAL A 279 10.24 4.76 -21.49
N PRO A 280 9.88 6.03 -21.71
CA PRO A 280 8.59 6.38 -22.28
C PRO A 280 8.36 5.76 -23.66
N LEU A 281 7.14 5.29 -23.91
CA LEU A 281 6.76 4.73 -25.22
C LEU A 281 6.88 5.77 -26.35
N SER A 282 6.66 7.05 -26.03
CA SER A 282 6.69 8.17 -26.97
C SER A 282 8.11 8.62 -27.34
N ASN A 283 9.10 8.39 -26.47
CA ASN A 283 10.48 8.80 -26.69
C ASN A 283 11.48 7.80 -26.07
N LYS A 284 12.02 6.94 -26.92
CA LYS A 284 12.95 5.87 -26.52
C LYS A 284 14.33 6.36 -26.08
N ASP A 285 14.67 7.61 -26.40
CA ASP A 285 15.95 8.22 -26.06
C ASP A 285 15.90 8.99 -24.73
N SER A 286 14.71 9.09 -24.11
CA SER A 286 14.51 9.74 -22.81
C SER A 286 14.23 8.74 -21.70
N ARG A 287 14.53 9.12 -20.47
CA ARG A 287 14.14 8.38 -19.27
C ARG A 287 13.17 9.19 -18.43
N GLN A 288 12.13 8.55 -17.95
CA GLN A 288 11.25 9.11 -16.94
C GLN A 288 11.56 8.48 -15.58
N TYR A 289 11.81 9.32 -14.59
CA TYR A 289 11.97 8.91 -13.19
C TYR A 289 10.68 9.22 -12.44
N ASN A 290 10.12 8.20 -11.80
CA ASN A 290 8.87 8.29 -11.06
C ASN A 290 9.18 8.35 -9.56
N LEU A 291 8.71 9.40 -8.90
CA LEU A 291 8.77 9.61 -7.46
C LEU A 291 7.33 9.57 -6.92
N GLU A 292 6.99 8.54 -6.15
CA GLU A 292 5.64 8.36 -5.61
C GLU A 292 5.64 8.76 -4.13
N PHE A 293 4.81 9.74 -3.76
CA PHE A 293 4.73 10.27 -2.40
C PHE A 293 3.38 10.02 -1.76
N THR A 294 3.40 9.69 -0.47
CA THR A 294 2.21 9.66 0.39
C THR A 294 2.26 10.80 1.39
N HIS A 295 1.12 11.44 1.68
CA HIS A 295 1.08 12.58 2.60
C HIS A 295 -0.23 12.70 3.38
N ASN A 296 -0.25 13.56 4.41
CA ASN A 296 -1.43 13.80 5.24
C ASN A 296 -2.29 14.97 4.75
N ASN A 297 -2.91 14.81 3.57
CA ASN A 297 -3.90 15.74 3.00
C ASN A 297 -3.41 17.20 2.82
N LEU A 298 -2.17 17.35 2.33
CA LEU A 298 -1.59 18.65 2.01
C LEU A 298 -2.39 19.37 0.90
N SER A 299 -2.40 20.70 0.97
CA SER A 299 -3.01 21.53 -0.08
C SER A 299 -2.31 21.35 -1.43
N ILE A 300 -2.93 21.83 -2.52
CA ILE A 300 -2.30 21.78 -3.85
C ILE A 300 -0.96 22.52 -3.86
N THR A 301 -0.91 23.73 -3.30
CA THR A 301 0.31 24.55 -3.24
C THR A 301 1.44 23.86 -2.47
N GLU A 302 1.11 23.22 -1.35
CA GLU A 302 2.07 22.50 -0.52
C GLU A 302 2.62 21.25 -1.21
N ARG A 303 1.77 20.49 -1.91
CA ARG A 303 2.20 19.36 -2.74
C ARG A 303 3.11 19.79 -3.89
N LEU A 304 2.78 20.88 -4.56
CA LEU A 304 3.61 21.44 -5.63
C LEU A 304 4.98 21.86 -5.08
N TYR A 305 5.00 22.58 -3.97
CA TYR A 305 6.24 23.01 -3.31
C TYR A 305 7.13 21.81 -2.96
N LEU A 306 6.63 20.88 -2.15
CA LEU A 306 7.43 19.72 -1.72
C LEU A 306 7.81 18.83 -2.90
N GLY A 307 6.89 18.59 -3.83
CA GLY A 307 7.17 17.78 -5.01
C GLY A 307 8.30 18.36 -5.86
N ILE A 308 8.30 19.67 -6.10
CA ILE A 308 9.35 20.35 -6.88
C ILE A 308 10.67 20.38 -6.12
N GLU A 309 10.66 20.66 -4.82
CA GLU A 309 11.88 20.64 -4.00
C GLU A 309 12.52 19.24 -3.93
N SER A 310 11.71 18.21 -3.67
CA SER A 310 12.17 16.81 -3.67
C SER A 310 12.67 16.36 -5.05
N ALA A 311 11.97 16.71 -6.13
CA ALA A 311 12.40 16.41 -7.49
C ALA A 311 13.72 17.11 -7.84
N THR A 312 13.87 18.39 -7.49
CA THR A 312 15.11 19.15 -7.67
C THR A 312 16.28 18.48 -6.92
N LYS A 313 16.07 18.12 -5.65
CA LYS A 313 17.10 17.41 -4.87
C LYS A 313 17.50 16.10 -5.54
N PHE A 314 16.54 15.31 -6.01
CA PHE A 314 16.81 14.05 -6.71
C PHE A 314 17.60 14.26 -8.01
N VAL A 315 17.21 15.24 -8.84
CA VAL A 315 17.89 15.59 -10.10
C VAL A 315 19.36 15.94 -9.86
N ILE A 316 19.63 16.78 -8.85
CA ILE A 316 20.99 17.21 -8.51
C ILE A 316 21.82 16.03 -7.97
N GLN A 317 21.27 15.27 -7.01
CA GLN A 317 21.97 14.15 -6.39
C GLN A 317 22.31 13.04 -7.39
N LYS A 318 21.40 12.75 -8.32
CA LYS A 318 21.60 11.74 -9.37
C LYS A 318 22.32 12.27 -10.61
N LYS A 319 22.64 13.57 -10.64
CA LYS A 319 23.30 14.24 -11.78
C LYS A 319 22.59 13.98 -13.11
N LEU A 320 21.25 14.06 -13.07
CA LEU A 320 20.42 13.81 -14.25
C LEU A 320 20.65 14.92 -15.30
N GLN A 321 20.57 14.55 -16.57
CA GLN A 321 20.85 15.45 -17.69
C GLN A 321 19.53 16.05 -18.24
N PRO A 322 19.58 17.20 -18.93
CA PRO A 322 18.46 17.70 -19.72
C PRO A 322 17.97 16.66 -20.75
N GLY A 323 16.66 16.61 -20.99
CA GLY A 323 16.03 15.67 -21.94
C GLY A 323 15.29 14.50 -21.29
N ASP A 324 15.50 14.28 -19.99
CA ASP A 324 14.74 13.33 -19.17
C ASP A 324 13.51 14.01 -18.53
N TYR A 325 12.66 13.21 -17.87
CA TYR A 325 11.46 13.66 -17.19
C TYR A 325 11.41 13.18 -15.73
N ILE A 326 10.88 14.02 -14.85
CA ILE A 326 10.49 13.63 -13.49
C ILE A 326 8.96 13.61 -13.43
N HIS A 327 8.42 12.44 -13.09
CA HIS A 327 7.01 12.28 -12.74
C HIS A 327 6.90 12.18 -11.23
N VAL A 328 6.14 13.09 -10.62
CA VAL A 328 5.85 13.04 -9.19
C VAL A 328 4.37 12.75 -9.02
N SER A 329 4.05 11.67 -8.30
CA SER A 329 2.69 11.34 -7.91
C SER A 329 2.46 11.53 -6.41
N PHE A 330 1.24 11.87 -6.06
CA PHE A 330 0.80 12.17 -4.70
C PHE A 330 -0.41 11.31 -4.37
N GLU A 331 -0.29 10.60 -3.25
CA GLU A 331 -1.32 9.75 -2.67
C GLU A 331 -1.70 10.26 -1.28
N SER A 332 -2.99 10.33 -1.00
CA SER A 332 -3.51 10.69 0.31
C SER A 332 -4.91 10.12 0.51
N PRO A 333 -5.34 9.83 1.75
CA PRO A 333 -6.68 9.31 2.00
C PRO A 333 -7.80 10.22 1.48
N LYS A 334 -7.62 11.56 1.53
CA LYS A 334 -8.67 12.52 1.15
C LYS A 334 -8.45 13.21 -0.19
N THR A 335 -7.60 12.69 -1.06
CA THR A 335 -7.42 13.27 -2.40
C THR A 335 -7.42 12.17 -3.44
N VAL A 336 -8.00 12.42 -4.61
CA VAL A 336 -7.70 11.59 -5.78
C VAL A 336 -6.20 11.62 -6.09
N SER A 337 -5.69 10.54 -6.68
CA SER A 337 -4.31 10.46 -7.15
C SER A 337 -3.99 11.69 -8.00
N SER A 338 -3.02 12.46 -7.54
CA SER A 338 -2.58 13.70 -8.18
C SER A 338 -1.16 13.50 -8.68
N PHE A 339 -0.75 14.20 -9.73
CA PHE A 339 0.60 14.07 -10.27
C PHE A 339 1.01 15.28 -11.12
N PHE A 340 2.31 15.39 -11.36
CA PHE A 340 2.87 16.18 -12.44
C PHE A 340 3.97 15.42 -13.17
N THR A 341 4.16 15.73 -14.46
CA THR A 341 5.34 15.26 -15.23
C THR A 341 6.06 16.48 -15.81
N ILE A 342 7.32 16.67 -15.44
CA ILE A 342 8.08 17.88 -15.80
C ILE A 342 9.47 17.50 -16.34
N PRO A 343 9.97 18.15 -17.40
CA PRO A 343 11.33 17.94 -17.90
C PRO A 343 12.41 18.25 -16.85
N THR A 344 13.52 17.49 -16.85
CA THR A 344 14.64 17.70 -15.94
C THR A 344 15.25 19.10 -16.03
N GLU A 345 15.21 19.72 -17.21
CA GLU A 345 15.72 21.07 -17.46
C GLU A 345 15.09 22.14 -16.55
N HIS A 346 13.79 22.02 -16.26
CA HIS A 346 13.11 22.99 -15.37
C HIS A 346 13.66 22.91 -13.94
N PHE A 347 13.92 21.71 -13.42
CA PHE A 347 14.52 21.55 -12.09
C PHE A 347 15.97 22.03 -12.05
N ILE A 348 16.73 21.81 -13.14
CA ILE A 348 18.09 22.32 -13.27
C ILE A 348 18.08 23.86 -13.27
N ASN A 349 17.23 24.49 -14.09
CA ASN A 349 17.09 25.95 -14.14
C ASN A 349 16.64 26.53 -12.79
N TYR A 350 15.72 25.86 -12.09
CA TYR A 350 15.32 26.23 -10.73
C TYR A 350 16.48 26.15 -9.74
N SER A 351 17.29 25.08 -9.78
CA SER A 351 18.46 24.94 -8.92
C SER A 351 19.53 26.02 -9.13
N MET A 352 19.56 26.62 -10.32
CA MET A 352 20.44 27.73 -10.68
C MET A 352 19.83 29.10 -10.35
N GLY A 353 18.59 29.16 -9.86
CA GLY A 353 17.85 30.39 -9.59
C GLY A 353 17.37 31.12 -10.85
N ALA A 354 17.34 30.46 -12.01
CA ALA A 354 16.92 31.06 -13.28
C ALA A 354 15.40 31.15 -13.44
N ILE A 355 14.66 30.27 -12.77
CA ILE A 355 13.20 30.27 -12.69
C ILE A 355 12.77 29.96 -11.25
N ASN A 356 11.54 30.28 -10.89
CA ASN A 356 10.93 29.96 -9.60
C ASN A 356 9.86 28.85 -9.72
N ILE A 357 9.27 28.44 -8.58
CA ILE A 357 8.25 27.39 -8.53
C ILE A 357 6.98 27.77 -9.31
N GLU A 358 6.54 29.02 -9.22
CA GLU A 358 5.32 29.50 -9.90
C GLU A 358 5.51 29.42 -11.42
N GLU A 359 6.67 29.81 -11.92
CA GLU A 359 7.04 29.69 -13.34
C GLU A 359 7.07 28.22 -13.79
N ILE A 360 7.62 27.31 -12.99
CA ILE A 360 7.58 25.86 -13.28
C ILE A 360 6.13 25.38 -13.39
N VAL A 361 5.26 25.76 -12.46
CA VAL A 361 3.86 25.33 -12.46
C VAL A 361 3.12 25.86 -13.70
N ASP A 362 3.30 27.14 -14.02
CA ASP A 362 2.63 27.77 -15.17
C ASP A 362 3.07 27.16 -16.50
N LEU A 363 4.37 26.86 -16.66
CA LEU A 363 4.90 26.21 -17.87
C LEU A 363 4.36 24.80 -18.09
N ASN A 364 3.96 24.10 -17.02
CA ASN A 364 3.62 22.66 -17.06
C ASN A 364 2.15 22.38 -16.69
N LYS A 365 1.28 23.40 -16.60
CA LYS A 365 -0.10 23.27 -16.12
C LYS A 365 -0.95 22.20 -16.83
N LYS A 366 -0.65 21.89 -18.10
CA LYS A 366 -1.34 20.85 -18.89
C LYS A 366 -0.90 19.43 -18.56
N GLU A 367 0.30 19.28 -17.99
CA GLU A 367 0.92 17.99 -17.61
C GLU A 367 0.73 17.70 -16.11
N MET A 368 -0.24 18.37 -15.48
CA MET A 368 -0.54 18.28 -14.07
C MET A 368 -2.00 17.87 -13.84
N LEU A 369 -2.20 16.96 -12.88
CA LEU A 369 -3.51 16.66 -12.30
C LEU A 369 -3.42 16.89 -10.80
N MET A 370 -4.10 17.91 -10.29
CA MET A 370 -4.07 18.27 -8.87
C MET A 370 -5.49 18.29 -8.30
N GLY A 371 -5.92 17.18 -7.72
CA GLY A 371 -7.23 17.07 -7.09
C GLY A 371 -7.27 17.76 -5.72
N GLU A 372 -8.37 18.41 -5.39
CA GLU A 372 -8.55 19.06 -4.08
C GLU A 372 -8.69 18.04 -2.93
N VAL A 373 -8.45 18.51 -1.71
CA VAL A 373 -8.68 17.72 -0.50
C VAL A 373 -10.17 17.65 -0.22
N ASN A 374 -10.71 16.44 -0.06
CA ASN A 374 -12.07 16.24 0.38
C ASN A 374 -12.20 16.56 1.88
N ASP A 375 -12.83 17.69 2.17
CA ASP A 375 -13.07 18.20 3.51
C ASP A 375 -14.29 17.57 4.19
N GLU A 376 -15.06 16.74 3.49
CA GLU A 376 -16.21 16.04 4.06
C GLU A 376 -15.80 15.10 5.21
N ASN A 377 -16.65 15.03 6.23
CA ASN A 377 -16.48 14.08 7.32
C ASN A 377 -17.02 12.71 6.87
N ARG A 378 -16.12 11.75 6.65
CA ARG A 378 -16.43 10.44 6.08
C ARG A 378 -15.91 9.32 6.97
N SER A 379 -16.67 8.24 7.05
CA SER A 379 -16.24 7.02 7.72
C SER A 379 -15.24 6.28 6.84
N GLU A 380 -13.99 6.20 7.30
CA GLU A 380 -12.93 5.42 6.64
C GLU A 380 -13.30 3.93 6.56
N ILE A 381 -14.06 3.43 7.53
CA ILE A 381 -14.53 2.04 7.57
C ILE A 381 -15.52 1.78 6.44
N GLU A 382 -16.49 2.67 6.24
CA GLU A 382 -17.47 2.54 5.15
C GLU A 382 -16.79 2.61 3.79
N ASP A 383 -15.82 3.50 3.61
CA ASP A 383 -15.09 3.62 2.34
C ASP A 383 -14.22 2.40 2.04
N LYS A 384 -13.51 1.86 3.05
CA LYS A 384 -12.62 0.69 2.88
C LYS A 384 -13.37 -0.64 2.74
N PHE A 385 -14.50 -0.81 3.42
CA PHE A 385 -15.22 -2.09 3.51
C PHE A 385 -16.62 -2.04 2.89
N ARG A 386 -16.97 -1.00 2.11
CA ARG A 386 -18.25 -0.96 1.39
C ARG A 386 -18.43 -2.21 0.54
N SER A 387 -19.63 -2.78 0.61
CA SER A 387 -20.06 -3.79 -0.35
C SER A 387 -21.54 -3.59 -0.66
N TYR A 388 -21.89 -3.82 -1.91
CA TYR A 388 -23.27 -3.84 -2.38
C TYR A 388 -23.67 -5.30 -2.56
N LEU A 389 -24.74 -5.73 -1.89
CA LEU A 389 -25.18 -7.11 -1.95
C LEU A 389 -25.75 -7.46 -3.33
N ASP A 390 -25.46 -8.68 -3.78
CA ASP A 390 -26.07 -9.21 -5.00
C ASP A 390 -27.59 -9.29 -4.85
N ILE A 391 -28.31 -8.89 -5.91
CA ILE A 391 -29.76 -8.94 -5.97
C ILE A 391 -30.16 -10.14 -6.81
N ASN A 392 -30.69 -11.18 -6.18
CA ASN A 392 -31.01 -12.45 -6.83
C ASN A 392 -32.51 -12.74 -6.83
N ASN A 393 -33.04 -13.18 -7.97
CA ASN A 393 -34.38 -13.74 -8.09
C ASN A 393 -34.43 -14.85 -9.17
N GLU A 394 -35.61 -15.43 -9.39
CA GLU A 394 -35.81 -16.52 -10.36
C GLU A 394 -35.56 -16.11 -11.82
N GLU A 395 -35.70 -14.83 -12.17
CA GLU A 395 -35.55 -14.32 -13.53
C GLU A 395 -34.11 -13.90 -13.83
N TYR A 396 -33.44 -13.24 -12.89
CA TYR A 396 -32.11 -12.68 -13.04
C TYR A 396 -31.35 -12.50 -11.71
N SER A 397 -30.04 -12.30 -11.85
CA SER A 397 -29.12 -11.91 -10.78
C SER A 397 -28.42 -10.60 -11.16
N ILE A 398 -28.39 -9.63 -10.25
CA ILE A 398 -27.58 -8.41 -10.36
C ILE A 398 -26.38 -8.59 -9.44
N ILE A 399 -25.20 -8.52 -10.03
CA ILE A 399 -23.91 -8.71 -9.35
C ILE A 399 -22.99 -7.54 -9.68
N GLU A 400 -21.87 -7.45 -8.96
CA GLU A 400 -20.81 -6.45 -9.22
C GLU A 400 -21.36 -5.01 -9.28
N ILE A 401 -22.21 -4.66 -8.32
CA ILE A 401 -22.73 -3.30 -8.20
C ILE A 401 -21.61 -2.40 -7.67
N GLU A 402 -21.28 -1.37 -8.43
CA GLU A 402 -20.21 -0.42 -8.14
C GLU A 402 -20.74 1.02 -8.17
N ASP A 403 -20.41 1.79 -7.14
CA ASP A 403 -20.60 3.24 -7.14
C ASP A 403 -19.51 3.90 -8.00
N ILE A 404 -19.94 4.64 -9.01
CA ILE A 404 -19.07 5.42 -9.91
C ILE A 404 -19.58 6.86 -10.04
N SER A 405 -20.17 7.37 -8.96
CA SER A 405 -20.72 8.71 -8.87
C SER A 405 -19.65 9.79 -9.06
N LEU A 406 -20.12 10.94 -9.54
CA LEU A 406 -19.34 12.19 -9.62
C LEU A 406 -19.98 13.22 -8.67
N GLU A 407 -19.31 14.35 -8.47
CA GLU A 407 -19.76 15.43 -7.57
C GLU A 407 -21.24 15.80 -7.74
N ASP A 408 -21.70 15.98 -8.98
CA ASP A 408 -23.08 16.40 -9.26
C ASP A 408 -24.02 15.28 -9.73
N VAL A 409 -23.51 14.06 -9.90
CA VAL A 409 -24.26 12.98 -10.57
C VAL A 409 -24.06 11.64 -9.87
N LYS A 410 -25.14 11.07 -9.33
CA LYS A 410 -25.13 9.75 -8.70
C LYS A 410 -25.21 8.66 -9.76
N ARG A 411 -24.26 7.73 -9.77
CA ARG A 411 -24.11 6.72 -10.83
C ARG A 411 -23.73 5.35 -10.29
N TYR A 412 -24.34 4.32 -10.85
CA TYR A 412 -23.95 2.93 -10.63
C TYR A 412 -23.52 2.24 -11.92
N SER A 413 -22.56 1.33 -11.79
CA SER A 413 -22.28 0.28 -12.76
C SER A 413 -22.70 -1.06 -12.15
N ALA A 414 -23.26 -1.96 -12.95
CA ALA A 414 -23.62 -3.31 -12.50
C ALA A 414 -23.64 -4.31 -13.65
N VAL A 415 -23.67 -5.60 -13.28
CA VAL A 415 -23.82 -6.71 -14.22
C VAL A 415 -25.12 -7.45 -13.95
N LEU A 416 -25.90 -7.73 -15.00
CA LEU A 416 -27.07 -8.60 -14.95
C LEU A 416 -26.76 -9.94 -15.61
N ILE A 417 -26.98 -11.02 -14.87
CA ILE A 417 -26.95 -12.39 -15.36
C ILE A 417 -28.39 -12.90 -15.49
N ARG A 418 -28.70 -13.47 -16.64
CA ARG A 418 -30.02 -14.05 -16.90
C ARG A 418 -30.13 -15.46 -16.30
N ASN A 419 -31.11 -15.69 -15.43
CA ASN A 419 -31.35 -17.02 -14.82
C ASN A 419 -32.38 -17.84 -15.63
N LYS A 420 -33.27 -17.16 -16.37
CA LYS A 420 -34.32 -17.79 -17.17
C LYS A 420 -34.27 -17.34 -18.62
N LYS A 421 -34.39 -18.28 -19.57
CA LYS A 421 -34.54 -17.94 -20.99
C LYS A 421 -35.77 -17.06 -21.18
N SER A 422 -35.59 -15.97 -21.92
CA SER A 422 -36.61 -14.95 -22.15
C SER A 422 -36.49 -14.40 -23.56
N THR A 423 -37.64 -14.01 -24.11
CA THR A 423 -37.69 -13.26 -25.38
C THR A 423 -37.04 -11.90 -25.20
N LYS A 424 -36.66 -11.25 -26.31
CA LYS A 424 -36.08 -9.89 -26.25
C LYS A 424 -36.99 -8.88 -25.54
N PHE A 425 -38.31 -9.01 -25.72
CA PHE A 425 -39.29 -8.14 -25.04
C PHE A 425 -39.29 -8.39 -23.53
N GLN A 426 -39.38 -9.64 -23.10
CA GLN A 426 -39.30 -10.00 -21.68
C GLN A 426 -37.97 -9.57 -21.06
N LEU A 427 -36.85 -9.74 -21.78
CA LEU A 427 -35.54 -9.29 -21.33
C LEU A 427 -35.47 -7.78 -21.13
N LYS A 428 -36.08 -6.98 -22.03
CA LYS A 428 -36.16 -5.53 -21.85
C LYS A 428 -36.90 -5.15 -20.57
N GLU A 429 -38.03 -5.82 -20.28
CA GLU A 429 -38.79 -5.57 -19.06
C GLU A 429 -38.03 -6.01 -17.81
N MET A 430 -37.32 -7.15 -17.87
CA MET A 430 -36.42 -7.58 -16.79
C MET A 430 -35.31 -6.55 -16.53
N ILE A 431 -34.68 -6.03 -17.58
CA ILE A 431 -33.64 -4.99 -17.48
C ILE A 431 -34.18 -3.72 -16.82
N LYS A 432 -35.38 -3.26 -17.21
CA LYS A 432 -35.98 -2.07 -16.61
C LYS A 432 -36.22 -2.25 -15.11
N LYS A 433 -36.80 -3.38 -14.70
CA LYS A 433 -36.99 -3.72 -13.28
C LYS A 433 -35.67 -3.80 -12.51
N ALA A 434 -34.65 -4.42 -13.10
CA ALA A 434 -33.32 -4.50 -12.50
C ALA A 434 -32.71 -3.11 -12.29
N ILE A 435 -32.82 -2.24 -13.27
CA ILE A 435 -32.35 -0.84 -13.16
C ILE A 435 -33.16 -0.09 -12.10
N GLU A 436 -34.46 -0.29 -11.99
CA GLU A 436 -35.29 0.32 -10.92
C GLU A 436 -34.79 -0.06 -9.52
N HIS A 437 -34.41 -1.33 -9.30
CA HIS A 437 -33.80 -1.74 -8.04
C HIS A 437 -32.47 -1.03 -7.78
N ILE A 438 -31.60 -0.91 -8.80
CA ILE A 438 -30.29 -0.24 -8.68
C ILE A 438 -30.47 1.26 -8.40
N ILE A 439 -31.46 1.91 -9.03
CA ILE A 439 -31.74 3.34 -8.84
C ILE A 439 -32.00 3.67 -7.37
N SER A 440 -32.66 2.78 -6.63
CA SER A 440 -32.99 2.98 -5.21
C SER A 440 -31.89 2.63 -4.22
N ILE A 441 -30.73 2.12 -4.67
CA ILE A 441 -29.63 1.76 -3.78
C ILE A 441 -29.06 3.06 -3.18
N GLU A 442 -28.81 3.05 -1.87
CA GLU A 442 -28.08 4.11 -1.16
C GLU A 442 -26.57 3.97 -1.42
N ASN A 443 -25.86 5.08 -1.66
CA ASN A 443 -24.40 5.11 -1.65
C ASN A 443 -23.86 6.01 -0.54
N TYR A 444 -22.64 5.69 -0.09
CA TYR A 444 -22.02 6.27 1.11
C TYR A 444 -21.00 7.38 0.79
N GLY A 445 -20.64 7.55 -0.49
CA GLY A 445 -19.62 8.48 -0.96
C GLY A 445 -18.19 7.91 -0.84
N PHE A 446 -17.18 8.74 -1.13
CA PHE A 446 -15.77 8.38 -1.08
C PHE A 446 -14.99 9.30 -0.15
N THR A 447 -13.98 8.78 0.55
CA THR A 447 -13.12 9.64 1.37
C THR A 447 -12.22 10.53 0.51
N SER A 448 -11.80 10.04 -0.66
CA SER A 448 -10.81 10.70 -1.52
C SER A 448 -11.36 11.86 -2.36
N HIS A 449 -12.67 11.91 -2.62
CA HIS A 449 -13.30 12.95 -3.44
C HIS A 449 -14.79 13.08 -3.20
N LYS A 450 -15.32 14.26 -3.52
CA LYS A 450 -16.73 14.60 -3.41
C LYS A 450 -17.54 13.92 -4.50
N VAL A 451 -18.65 13.31 -4.10
CA VAL A 451 -19.61 12.67 -5.01
C VAL A 451 -21.03 12.89 -4.53
N LYS A 452 -21.99 12.92 -5.45
CA LYS A 452 -23.40 12.91 -5.11
C LYS A 452 -23.77 11.55 -4.50
N HIS A 453 -24.22 11.56 -3.25
CA HIS A 453 -24.50 10.33 -2.50
C HIS A 453 -25.76 10.42 -1.62
N GLY A 454 -26.11 9.32 -0.95
CA GLY A 454 -27.24 9.19 -0.02
C GLY A 454 -28.33 8.28 -0.55
N ASP A 455 -29.51 8.36 0.06
CA ASP A 455 -30.70 7.56 -0.27
C ASP A 455 -31.45 8.02 -1.54
N MET A 456 -31.03 9.15 -2.12
CA MET A 456 -31.66 9.70 -3.31
C MET A 456 -31.51 8.80 -4.55
N PRO A 457 -32.49 8.81 -5.48
CA PRO A 457 -32.43 8.00 -6.69
C PRO A 457 -31.17 8.29 -7.54
N ALA A 458 -30.56 7.24 -8.09
CA ALA A 458 -29.46 7.39 -9.04
C ALA A 458 -29.89 8.18 -10.29
N ASP A 459 -29.00 9.05 -10.79
CA ASP A 459 -29.26 9.82 -12.01
C ASP A 459 -28.97 9.00 -13.26
N ILE A 460 -27.94 8.13 -13.19
CA ILE A 460 -27.49 7.28 -14.30
C ILE A 460 -27.18 5.87 -13.80
N VAL A 461 -27.59 4.85 -14.54
CA VAL A 461 -27.21 3.46 -14.29
C VAL A 461 -26.67 2.84 -15.57
N TYR A 462 -25.50 2.19 -15.46
CA TYR A 462 -24.93 1.39 -16.52
C TYR A 462 -25.07 -0.09 -16.16
N LEU A 463 -25.72 -0.85 -17.02
CA LEU A 463 -25.98 -2.27 -16.81
C LEU A 463 -25.45 -3.08 -17.98
N THR A 464 -24.53 -3.99 -17.69
CA THR A 464 -24.03 -4.95 -18.67
C THR A 464 -24.78 -6.27 -18.52
N VAL A 465 -25.32 -6.82 -19.62
CA VAL A 465 -26.20 -7.99 -19.58
C VAL A 465 -25.53 -9.20 -20.24
N TYR A 466 -25.40 -10.30 -19.49
CA TYR A 466 -24.87 -11.57 -19.98
C TYR A 466 -25.86 -12.74 -19.86
N ASN A 467 -25.63 -13.77 -20.67
CA ASN A 467 -26.39 -15.03 -20.61
C ASN A 467 -26.03 -15.88 -19.40
N GLN A 468 -24.75 -15.92 -19.02
CA GLN A 468 -24.20 -16.77 -17.97
C GLN A 468 -23.13 -16.04 -17.17
N GLU A 469 -23.02 -16.38 -15.90
CA GLU A 469 -21.92 -15.95 -15.05
C GLU A 469 -20.64 -16.73 -15.42
N LEU A 470 -19.75 -16.10 -16.19
CA LEU A 470 -18.50 -16.71 -16.65
C LEU A 470 -17.31 -15.85 -16.24
N ARG A 471 -16.30 -16.48 -15.63
CA ARG A 471 -15.11 -15.80 -15.11
C ARG A 471 -14.04 -15.46 -16.16
N ARG A 472 -14.09 -16.08 -17.35
CA ARG A 472 -13.05 -15.89 -18.39
C ARG A 472 -13.20 -14.55 -19.09
N ARG A 473 -12.14 -13.75 -19.15
CA ARG A 473 -12.11 -12.40 -19.77
C ARG A 473 -12.81 -12.33 -21.14
N LYS A 474 -12.46 -13.23 -22.07
CA LYS A 474 -13.08 -13.29 -23.42
C LYS A 474 -14.61 -13.44 -23.41
N LYS A 475 -15.18 -14.06 -22.37
CA LYS A 475 -16.62 -14.26 -22.20
C LYS A 475 -17.30 -13.10 -21.46
N ARG A 476 -16.53 -12.09 -21.05
CA ARG A 476 -17.00 -10.84 -20.44
C ARG A 476 -16.69 -9.60 -21.31
N GLU A 477 -16.09 -9.77 -22.49
CA GLU A 477 -15.81 -8.65 -23.39
C GLU A 477 -17.12 -8.05 -23.96
N LEU A 478 -17.18 -6.73 -24.09
CA LEU A 478 -18.31 -5.98 -24.68
C LEU A 478 -18.22 -5.96 -26.21
N SER A 479 -18.01 -7.11 -26.82
CA SER A 479 -17.81 -7.27 -28.27
C SER A 479 -18.97 -8.05 -28.91
N PRO A 480 -19.35 -7.73 -30.17
CA PRO A 480 -20.28 -8.52 -30.96
C PRO A 480 -19.92 -10.02 -31.04
N GLU A 481 -18.64 -10.36 -31.03
CA GLU A 481 -18.16 -11.74 -31.14
C GLU A 481 -18.34 -12.55 -29.84
N ASN A 482 -18.64 -11.88 -28.72
CA ASN A 482 -18.90 -12.55 -27.45
C ASN A 482 -20.36 -13.07 -27.39
N ASP A 483 -20.52 -14.38 -27.58
CA ASP A 483 -21.80 -15.10 -27.47
C ASP A 483 -22.50 -14.99 -26.10
N ASN A 484 -21.73 -14.68 -25.04
CA ASN A 484 -22.28 -14.48 -23.70
C ASN A 484 -22.86 -13.06 -23.53
N PHE A 485 -22.35 -12.07 -24.26
CA PHE A 485 -22.76 -10.67 -24.15
C PHE A 485 -24.06 -10.41 -24.92
N ILE A 486 -25.09 -9.96 -24.22
CA ILE A 486 -26.41 -9.69 -24.81
C ILE A 486 -26.54 -8.22 -25.21
N CYS A 487 -26.40 -7.32 -24.24
CA CYS A 487 -26.50 -5.89 -24.46
C CYS A 487 -25.88 -5.10 -23.32
N TYR A 488 -25.55 -3.84 -23.61
CA TYR A 488 -25.19 -2.82 -22.63
C TYR A 488 -26.31 -1.78 -22.57
N VAL A 489 -26.74 -1.42 -21.38
CA VAL A 489 -27.88 -0.52 -21.18
C VAL A 489 -27.48 0.64 -20.32
N GLN A 490 -27.83 1.85 -20.76
CA GLN A 490 -27.69 3.06 -19.98
C GLN A 490 -29.09 3.61 -19.65
N TYR A 491 -29.36 3.80 -18.37
CA TYR A 491 -30.44 4.66 -17.90
C TYR A 491 -29.90 6.06 -17.62
N ASP A 492 -30.60 7.10 -18.06
CA ASP A 492 -30.28 8.50 -17.75
C ASP A 492 -31.58 9.27 -17.50
N LYS A 493 -31.75 9.77 -16.28
CA LYS A 493 -32.92 10.55 -15.85
C LYS A 493 -33.18 11.77 -16.75
N ASN A 494 -32.13 12.38 -17.30
CA ASN A 494 -32.19 13.59 -18.13
C ASN A 494 -32.17 13.29 -19.63
N LYS A 495 -32.09 12.01 -20.04
CA LYS A 495 -32.02 11.57 -21.44
C LYS A 495 -30.85 12.19 -22.23
N LYS A 496 -29.79 12.63 -21.54
CA LYS A 496 -28.65 13.28 -22.18
C LYS A 496 -27.66 12.27 -22.77
N PHE A 497 -27.74 10.99 -22.36
CA PHE A 497 -26.90 9.85 -22.79
C PHE A 497 -25.48 10.29 -23.18
N PRO A 498 -24.76 10.98 -22.26
CA PRO A 498 -23.57 11.76 -22.60
C PRO A 498 -22.36 10.90 -22.98
N ILE A 499 -22.40 9.59 -22.73
CA ILE A 499 -21.25 8.71 -22.88
C ILE A 499 -21.28 8.00 -24.24
N ARG A 500 -20.56 8.58 -25.22
CA ARG A 500 -19.89 7.75 -26.23
C ARG A 500 -18.66 7.13 -25.57
N ASN A 501 -18.85 6.01 -24.89
CA ASN A 501 -17.72 5.30 -24.29
C ASN A 501 -16.94 4.67 -25.44
N ASN A 502 -15.66 4.98 -25.61
CA ASN A 502 -14.81 4.28 -26.60
C ASN A 502 -14.68 2.77 -26.29
N LEU A 503 -15.11 2.35 -25.08
CA LEU A 503 -15.19 0.96 -24.64
C LEU A 503 -16.42 0.21 -25.17
N VAL A 504 -17.46 0.92 -25.59
CA VAL A 504 -18.67 0.32 -26.15
C VAL A 504 -18.46 0.20 -27.66
N ASP A 505 -18.42 -1.04 -28.13
CA ASP A 505 -18.15 -1.34 -29.54
C ASP A 505 -19.08 -0.53 -30.48
N PRO A 506 -18.53 0.20 -31.47
CA PRO A 506 -19.32 1.05 -32.36
C PRO A 506 -20.35 0.27 -33.20
N TYR A 507 -20.20 -1.05 -33.33
CA TYR A 507 -21.09 -1.93 -34.08
C TYR A 507 -22.33 -2.39 -33.29
N LEU A 508 -22.51 -1.97 -32.02
CA LEU A 508 -23.72 -2.29 -31.27
C LEU A 508 -24.97 -1.57 -31.83
N LYS A 509 -26.09 -2.29 -31.87
CA LYS A 509 -27.36 -1.75 -32.38
C LYS A 509 -28.05 -0.93 -31.30
N LYS A 510 -28.10 0.39 -31.50
CA LYS A 510 -28.70 1.35 -30.58
C LYS A 510 -30.21 1.41 -30.68
N ASN A 511 -30.89 1.45 -29.55
CA ASN A 511 -32.33 1.60 -29.44
C ASN A 511 -32.65 2.43 -28.18
N ARG A 512 -33.28 3.59 -28.36
CA ARG A 512 -33.68 4.48 -27.27
C ARG A 512 -35.16 4.33 -26.96
N GLU A 513 -35.48 4.16 -25.68
CA GLU A 513 -36.85 4.02 -25.18
C GLU A 513 -36.98 4.80 -23.87
N GLY A 514 -37.64 5.97 -23.92
CA GLY A 514 -37.80 6.82 -22.74
C GLY A 514 -36.47 7.29 -22.16
N ASN A 515 -36.16 6.86 -20.93
CA ASN A 515 -34.92 7.17 -20.21
C ASN A 515 -33.82 6.12 -20.43
N PHE A 516 -34.03 5.14 -21.32
CA PHE A 516 -33.10 4.04 -21.55
C PHE A 516 -32.50 4.10 -22.95
N GLU A 517 -31.20 3.83 -23.05
CA GLU A 517 -30.49 3.53 -24.29
C GLU A 517 -29.96 2.09 -24.23
N PHE A 518 -30.51 1.23 -25.06
CA PHE A 518 -30.06 -0.14 -25.23
C PHE A 518 -29.06 -0.22 -26.38
N ASN A 519 -27.88 -0.78 -26.10
CA ASN A 519 -26.84 -1.09 -27.08
C ASN A 519 -26.76 -2.62 -27.23
N TRP A 520 -27.51 -3.15 -28.20
CA TRP A 520 -27.63 -4.60 -28.42
C TRP A 520 -26.44 -5.17 -29.16
N ASN A 521 -25.95 -6.34 -28.73
CA ASN A 521 -25.05 -7.14 -29.54
C ASN A 521 -25.75 -7.49 -30.88
N PRO A 522 -25.18 -7.12 -32.05
CA PRO A 522 -25.81 -7.39 -33.34
C PRO A 522 -25.91 -8.88 -33.66
N ASN A 523 -25.04 -9.71 -33.07
CA ASN A 523 -25.00 -11.17 -33.22
C ASN A 523 -25.93 -11.88 -32.22
N TYR A 524 -26.57 -11.17 -31.29
CA TYR A 524 -27.56 -11.76 -30.39
C TYR A 524 -28.81 -12.15 -31.19
N LYS A 525 -28.90 -13.44 -31.52
CA LYS A 525 -30.03 -14.01 -32.28
C LYS A 525 -31.25 -14.11 -31.38
N HIS A 526 -32.33 -13.48 -31.81
CA HIS A 526 -33.66 -13.62 -31.23
C HIS A 526 -34.03 -15.10 -31.18
N GLN A 527 -34.11 -15.69 -29.99
CA GLN A 527 -34.91 -16.89 -29.76
C GLN A 527 -36.22 -16.47 -29.11
#